data_AF-A0A0F0GBQ7-F1
#
_entry.id   AF-A0A0F0GBQ7-F1
#
_cell.length_a   1.000
_cell.length_b   1.000
_cell.length_c   1.000
_cell.angle_alpha   90.00
_cell.angle_beta   90.00
_cell.angle_gamma   90.00
#
_symmetry.space_group_name_H-M   'P 1'
#
loop_
_entity.id
_entity.type
_entity.pdbx_description
1 polymer ?
#
loop_
_entity_poly.entity_id
_entity_poly.type
_entity_poly.pdbx_seq_one_letter_code
_entity_poly.pdbx_strand_id
1 'polypeptide(L)'
;ACPFGEPGERMYRSGDLARWRADGMLEYLGRADHQVKIRGFRIELGEVEAALNALPGVARAAAVVREDVPGDKRIVGYVVADGSLAPPAELRARVAAVLPEYAVPAAVVVVDGFSLTANGKLDTRALPAPGYEGAEGRAPRTPLEASLCGLFAEVLGAAQVGIDDGFFDLGGHSLLATRLTSRVRAELGRELSVRDVFEFPTVAGLAACLRRAGGEVRRALVAVQRPERVPLSFAQWRLWFVGQLEGPSAVYNVPLVMNLSGALDVGALTSAVADVVDRHESLRTVFPVVDGEPVQRVLPAGEAVPSVEWADVAVDEADRLVATAAGHVFDLQTEIPLRVNGFTVAPDEHVLVLLVHHIACDGWSLGRLGDDLATAYAARLKGVAPAWDELPVQYADYALWQRELLGSVDDPGSVVARQSSFWRNALEALPEELALPFDRPRPAVATHRGAEVPVVMGADLHAQVEELARSVGVTPFMVVQASLALLLSRLGAGTDIPLGTPVAGRG
;
A
#
# COMPACT_ATOMS: atom_id res chain seq x y z
N ALA A 1 -23.33 16.42 -27.96
CA ALA A 1 -24.47 15.70 -28.57
C ALA A 1 -23.91 14.57 -29.44
N CYS A 2 -24.57 13.41 -29.48
CA CYS A 2 -24.26 12.33 -30.40
C CYS A 2 -24.87 12.65 -31.77
N PRO A 3 -24.09 12.84 -32.85
CA PRO A 3 -24.65 13.08 -34.18
C PRO A 3 -25.08 11.78 -34.89
N PHE A 4 -24.86 10.62 -34.27
CA PHE A 4 -25.13 9.30 -34.85
C PHE A 4 -26.24 8.52 -34.13
N GLY A 5 -26.82 9.11 -33.08
CA GLY A 5 -27.85 8.52 -32.25
C GLY A 5 -29.15 9.32 -32.26
N GLU A 6 -30.10 8.94 -31.41
CA GLU A 6 -31.40 9.60 -31.33
C GLU A 6 -31.32 11.03 -30.73
N PRO A 7 -32.26 11.93 -31.05
CA PRO A 7 -32.26 13.31 -30.54
C PRO A 7 -32.23 13.37 -29.01
N GLY A 8 -31.14 13.91 -28.45
CA GLY A 8 -30.92 14.03 -27.01
C GLY A 8 -29.80 13.14 -26.48
N GLU A 9 -29.31 12.17 -27.27
CA GLU A 9 -28.20 11.31 -26.86
C GLU A 9 -26.85 12.06 -26.83
N ARG A 10 -25.96 11.57 -25.98
CA ARG A 10 -24.63 12.15 -25.73
C ARG A 10 -23.57 11.07 -26.00
N MET A 11 -22.52 11.43 -26.72
CA MET A 11 -21.32 10.60 -26.78
C MET A 11 -20.39 10.93 -25.62
N TYR A 12 -19.70 9.91 -25.13
CA TYR A 12 -18.56 10.04 -24.22
C TYR A 12 -17.26 10.03 -25.04
N ARG A 13 -16.44 11.06 -24.86
CA ARG A 13 -15.11 11.13 -25.48
C ARG A 13 -14.12 10.37 -24.58
N SER A 14 -13.72 9.15 -24.96
CA SER A 14 -12.78 8.34 -24.17
C SER A 14 -11.34 8.86 -24.20
N GLY A 15 -10.96 9.55 -25.28
CA GLY A 15 -9.57 9.96 -25.50
C GLY A 15 -8.68 8.83 -26.01
N ASP A 16 -9.24 7.65 -26.27
CA ASP A 16 -8.53 6.50 -26.79
C ASP A 16 -8.44 6.57 -28.32
N LEU A 17 -7.28 6.20 -28.86
CA LEU A 17 -7.07 6.04 -30.29
C LEU A 17 -7.34 4.58 -30.65
N ALA A 18 -8.27 4.35 -31.57
CA ALA A 18 -8.58 3.02 -32.06
C ALA A 18 -8.78 3.03 -33.58
N ARG A 19 -8.60 1.87 -34.20
CA ARG A 19 -8.81 1.64 -35.63
C ARG A 19 -9.71 0.44 -35.82
N TRP A 20 -10.62 0.52 -36.79
CA TRP A 20 -11.36 -0.65 -37.26
C TRP A 20 -10.47 -1.58 -38.08
N ARG A 21 -10.48 -2.87 -37.72
CA ARG A 21 -9.88 -3.94 -38.52
C ARG A 21 -10.86 -4.43 -39.58
N ALA A 22 -10.34 -5.16 -40.58
CA ALA A 22 -11.12 -5.70 -41.68
C ALA A 22 -12.17 -6.76 -41.25
N ASP A 23 -12.01 -7.34 -40.07
CA ASP A 23 -12.93 -8.28 -39.43
C ASP A 23 -14.04 -7.60 -38.62
N GLY A 24 -14.08 -6.26 -38.60
CA GLY A 24 -15.08 -5.49 -37.86
C GLY A 24 -14.79 -5.34 -36.37
N MET A 25 -13.61 -5.72 -35.89
CA MET A 25 -13.18 -5.45 -34.51
C MET A 25 -12.43 -4.13 -34.38
N LEU A 26 -12.52 -3.49 -33.21
CA LEU A 26 -11.74 -2.31 -32.87
C LEU A 26 -10.37 -2.72 -32.31
N GLU A 27 -9.30 -2.31 -32.99
CA GLU A 27 -7.92 -2.42 -32.51
C GLU A 27 -7.58 -1.15 -31.73
N TYR A 28 -7.27 -1.31 -30.44
CA TYR A 28 -6.78 -0.23 -29.60
C TYR A 28 -5.33 0.12 -29.96
N LEU A 29 -5.07 1.40 -30.22
CA LEU A 29 -3.76 1.91 -30.68
C LEU A 29 -3.04 2.76 -29.62
N GLY A 30 -3.57 2.80 -28.39
CA GLY A 30 -3.12 3.70 -27.33
C GLY A 30 -4.09 4.84 -27.09
N ARG A 31 -3.73 5.81 -26.25
CA ARG A 31 -4.53 7.02 -26.07
C ARG A 31 -4.03 8.15 -26.96
N ALA A 32 -4.90 9.08 -27.28
CA ALA A 32 -4.55 10.32 -27.98
C ALA A 32 -3.76 11.28 -27.06
N ASP A 33 -3.86 11.11 -25.74
CA ASP A 33 -3.07 11.80 -24.71
C ASP A 33 -1.89 10.90 -24.24
N HIS A 34 -0.70 11.47 -24.05
CA HIS A 34 0.51 10.71 -23.65
C HIS A 34 0.54 10.40 -22.13
N GLN A 35 -0.63 10.15 -21.51
CA GLN A 35 -0.75 9.84 -20.09
C GLN A 35 -0.16 8.47 -19.75
N VAL A 36 0.64 8.40 -18.70
CA VAL A 36 1.24 7.16 -18.18
C VAL A 36 0.83 6.91 -16.72
N LYS A 37 0.67 5.64 -16.34
CA LYS A 37 0.47 5.23 -14.95
C LYS A 37 1.78 4.79 -14.32
N ILE A 38 2.24 5.50 -13.30
CA ILE A 38 3.47 5.18 -12.56
C ILE A 38 3.16 5.26 -11.07
N ARG A 39 3.45 4.18 -10.33
CA ARG A 39 3.28 4.10 -8.87
C ARG A 39 1.88 4.51 -8.38
N GLY A 40 0.85 4.19 -9.17
CA GLY A 40 -0.55 4.51 -8.88
C GLY A 40 -1.02 5.89 -9.37
N PHE A 41 -0.10 6.77 -9.79
CA PHE A 41 -0.42 8.10 -10.30
C PHE A 41 -0.60 8.10 -11.81
N ARG A 42 -1.58 8.86 -12.31
CA ARG A 42 -1.70 9.21 -13.73
C ARG A 42 -0.89 10.48 -13.97
N ILE A 43 0.06 10.40 -14.89
CA ILE A 43 1.04 11.46 -15.13
C ILE A 43 1.01 11.83 -16.61
N GLU A 44 0.94 13.13 -16.88
CA GLU A 44 1.06 13.71 -18.21
C GLU A 44 2.54 13.99 -18.52
N LEU A 45 3.15 13.16 -19.38
CA LEU A 45 4.55 13.37 -19.76
C LEU A 45 4.77 14.73 -20.45
N GLY A 46 3.75 15.27 -21.12
CA GLY A 46 3.81 16.60 -21.73
C GLY A 46 4.00 17.74 -20.73
N GLU A 47 3.51 17.61 -19.49
CA GLU A 47 3.74 18.61 -18.44
C GLU A 47 5.20 18.59 -17.97
N VAL A 48 5.78 17.40 -17.88
CA VAL A 48 7.20 17.19 -17.57
C VAL A 48 8.08 17.79 -18.66
N GLU A 49 7.73 17.56 -19.93
CA GLU A 49 8.40 18.15 -21.09
C GLU A 49 8.30 19.67 -21.10
N ALA A 50 7.11 20.22 -20.81
CA ALA A 50 6.91 21.67 -20.74
C ALA A 50 7.76 22.31 -19.65
N ALA A 51 7.82 21.70 -18.45
CA ALA A 51 8.65 22.17 -17.35
C ALA A 51 10.15 22.15 -17.70
N LEU A 52 10.62 21.10 -18.36
CA LEU A 52 12.01 21.00 -18.82
C LEU A 52 12.33 22.01 -19.92
N ASN A 53 11.42 22.20 -20.89
CA ASN A 53 11.58 23.18 -21.99
C ASN A 53 11.56 24.63 -21.49
N ALA A 54 10.95 24.91 -20.33
CA ALA A 54 10.93 26.24 -19.74
C ALA A 54 12.26 26.64 -19.07
N LEU A 55 13.20 25.70 -18.90
CA LEU A 55 14.49 25.97 -18.27
C LEU A 55 15.43 26.72 -19.23
N PRO A 56 16.17 27.74 -18.74
CA PRO A 56 17.20 28.40 -19.55
C PRO A 56 18.27 27.41 -20.05
N GLY A 57 18.58 27.47 -21.34
CA GLY A 57 19.60 26.63 -21.97
C GLY A 57 19.08 25.31 -22.57
N VAL A 58 17.79 24.99 -22.40
CA VAL A 58 17.15 23.79 -22.98
C VAL A 58 16.49 24.15 -24.31
N ALA A 59 17.01 23.58 -25.41
CA ALA A 59 16.46 23.73 -26.75
C ALA A 59 15.19 22.90 -26.94
N ARG A 60 15.24 21.65 -26.48
CA ARG A 60 14.18 20.64 -26.60
C ARG A 60 14.28 19.66 -25.46
N ALA A 61 13.14 19.24 -24.92
CA ALA A 61 13.03 18.21 -23.92
C ALA A 61 12.04 17.11 -24.32
N ALA A 62 12.29 15.90 -23.84
CA ALA A 62 11.40 14.74 -23.97
C ALA A 62 11.32 14.01 -22.63
N ALA A 63 10.13 13.57 -22.21
CA ALA A 63 9.95 12.78 -21.00
C ALA A 63 9.55 11.36 -21.38
N VAL A 64 10.24 10.36 -20.84
CA VAL A 64 10.03 8.95 -21.20
C VAL A 64 9.93 8.11 -19.94
N VAL A 65 9.02 7.14 -19.95
CA VAL A 65 8.96 6.12 -18.91
C VAL A 65 9.97 5.03 -19.23
N ARG A 66 10.92 4.81 -18.31
CA ARG A 66 11.86 3.69 -18.36
C ARG A 66 11.53 2.67 -17.28
N GLU A 67 11.84 1.41 -17.59
CA GLU A 67 11.76 0.28 -16.70
C GLU A 67 13.08 -0.49 -16.85
N ASP A 68 14.13 0.02 -16.21
CA ASP A 68 15.47 -0.60 -16.28
C ASP A 68 15.58 -1.81 -15.33
N VAL A 69 14.71 -1.88 -14.32
CA VAL A 69 14.49 -3.04 -13.44
C VAL A 69 13.02 -3.46 -13.58
N PRO A 70 12.71 -4.77 -13.81
CA PRO A 70 11.34 -5.22 -13.94
C PRO A 70 10.46 -4.80 -12.76
N GLY A 71 9.35 -4.14 -13.05
CA GLY A 71 8.39 -3.63 -12.06
C GLY A 71 8.65 -2.20 -11.56
N ASP A 72 9.81 -1.59 -11.84
CA ASP A 72 10.15 -0.24 -11.39
C ASP A 72 10.14 0.76 -12.55
N LYS A 73 8.93 1.26 -12.85
CA LYS A 73 8.71 2.30 -13.85
C LYS A 73 9.07 3.68 -13.29
N ARG A 74 9.90 4.42 -14.02
CA ARG A 74 10.40 5.75 -13.63
C ARG A 74 10.32 6.72 -14.81
N ILE A 75 10.08 8.00 -14.54
CA ILE A 75 10.16 9.07 -15.55
C ILE A 75 11.61 9.51 -15.69
N VAL A 76 12.11 9.60 -16.91
CA VAL A 76 13.42 10.19 -17.23
C VAL A 76 13.21 11.33 -18.21
N GLY A 77 13.75 12.50 -17.88
CA GLY A 77 13.74 13.68 -18.73
C GLY A 77 15.02 13.73 -19.57
N TYR A 78 14.90 13.88 -20.89
CA TYR A 78 16.03 14.08 -21.78
C TYR A 78 16.00 15.50 -22.31
N VAL A 79 17.14 16.17 -22.32
CA VAL A 79 17.25 17.56 -22.75
C VAL A 79 18.36 17.71 -23.80
N VAL A 80 18.08 18.50 -24.83
CA VAL A 80 19.05 18.98 -25.82
C VAL A 80 19.38 20.42 -25.47
N ALA A 81 20.64 20.75 -25.30
CA ALA A 81 21.06 22.11 -24.97
C ALA A 81 21.06 23.04 -26.21
N ASP A 82 20.72 24.32 -26.05
CA ASP A 82 20.94 25.38 -27.06
C ASP A 82 22.10 26.32 -26.68
N GLY A 83 22.85 26.00 -25.62
CA GLY A 83 23.96 26.81 -25.12
C GLY A 83 24.54 26.25 -23.82
N SER A 84 24.90 27.14 -22.90
CA SER A 84 25.37 26.75 -21.57
C SER A 84 24.19 26.24 -20.73
N LEU A 85 24.21 24.96 -20.40
CA LEU A 85 23.19 24.30 -19.59
C LEU A 85 23.69 24.10 -18.15
N ALA A 86 22.81 24.29 -17.17
CA ALA A 86 23.12 23.95 -15.78
C ALA A 86 23.33 22.43 -15.60
N PRO A 87 24.03 21.98 -14.55
CA PRO A 87 24.22 20.56 -14.27
C PRO A 87 22.87 19.81 -14.16
N PRO A 88 22.77 18.53 -14.58
CA PRO A 88 21.51 17.80 -14.59
C PRO A 88 20.78 17.73 -13.24
N ALA A 89 21.51 17.65 -12.13
CA ALA A 89 20.95 17.69 -10.78
C ALA A 89 20.24 19.03 -10.48
N GLU A 90 20.81 20.15 -10.94
CA GLU A 90 20.22 21.48 -10.78
C GLU A 90 18.99 21.66 -11.67
N LEU A 91 19.02 21.15 -12.90
CA LEU A 91 17.85 21.13 -13.79
C LEU A 91 16.70 20.33 -13.15
N ARG A 92 17.01 19.15 -12.60
CA ARG A 92 16.03 18.31 -11.89
C ARG A 92 15.46 19.03 -10.67
N ALA A 93 16.29 19.71 -9.87
CA ALA A 93 15.84 20.47 -8.71
C ALA A 93 14.91 21.64 -9.10
N ARG A 94 15.21 22.34 -10.20
CA ARG A 94 14.35 23.41 -10.74
C ARG A 94 13.02 22.88 -11.24
N VAL A 95 13.00 21.70 -11.85
CA VAL A 95 11.76 21.00 -12.26
C VAL A 95 10.97 20.52 -11.03
N ALA A 96 11.66 20.02 -10.00
CA ALA A 96 11.04 19.60 -8.75
C ALA A 96 10.38 20.75 -7.98
N ALA A 97 10.82 21.99 -8.20
CA ALA A 97 10.21 23.17 -7.61
C ALA A 97 8.87 23.58 -8.27
N VAL A 98 8.54 23.02 -9.45
CA VAL A 98 7.35 23.39 -10.23
C VAL A 98 6.43 22.20 -10.56
N LEU A 99 6.90 20.96 -10.38
CA LEU A 99 6.12 19.74 -10.59
C LEU A 99 5.85 19.02 -9.25
N PRO A 100 4.70 18.32 -9.13
CA PRO A 100 4.45 17.42 -8.00
C PRO A 100 5.43 16.24 -7.99
N GLU A 101 5.74 15.70 -6.80
CA GLU A 101 6.83 14.73 -6.59
C GLU A 101 6.76 13.53 -7.53
N TYR A 102 5.56 12.98 -7.71
CA TYR A 102 5.34 11.82 -8.57
C TYR A 102 5.62 12.09 -10.06
N ALA A 103 5.55 13.35 -10.52
CA ALA A 103 5.80 13.77 -11.89
C ALA A 103 7.25 14.26 -12.11
N VAL A 104 8.02 14.47 -11.04
CA VAL A 104 9.43 14.85 -11.13
C VAL A 104 10.22 13.72 -11.78
N PRO A 105 10.99 13.98 -12.85
CA PRO A 105 11.88 12.98 -13.42
C PRO A 105 12.83 12.42 -12.36
N ALA A 106 12.97 11.10 -12.33
CA ALA A 106 13.96 10.42 -11.50
C ALA A 106 15.40 10.84 -11.89
N ALA A 107 15.60 11.22 -13.15
CA ALA A 107 16.83 11.80 -13.66
C ALA A 107 16.57 12.74 -14.85
N VAL A 108 17.47 13.69 -15.06
CA VAL A 108 17.59 14.50 -16.28
C VAL A 108 18.87 14.10 -17.00
N VAL A 109 18.80 13.85 -18.31
CA VAL A 109 19.95 13.40 -19.12
C VAL A 109 20.14 14.34 -20.29
N VAL A 110 21.36 14.84 -20.46
CA VAL A 110 21.72 15.70 -21.59
C VAL A 110 22.09 14.82 -22.77
N VAL A 111 21.49 15.08 -23.93
CA VAL A 111 21.76 14.37 -25.18
C VAL A 111 22.07 15.37 -26.30
N ASP A 112 22.91 14.96 -27.26
CA ASP A 112 23.31 15.82 -28.39
C ASP A 112 22.14 16.11 -29.34
N GLY A 113 21.13 15.24 -29.35
CA GLY A 113 19.94 15.39 -30.18
C GLY A 113 18.98 14.21 -30.04
N PHE A 114 17.75 14.40 -30.52
CA PHE A 114 16.75 13.34 -30.57
C PHE A 114 16.79 12.61 -31.91
N SER A 115 17.06 11.31 -31.86
CA SER A 115 16.89 10.40 -32.99
C SER A 115 15.40 10.14 -33.24
N LEU A 116 15.00 10.10 -34.51
CA LEU A 116 13.62 9.82 -34.90
C LEU A 116 13.54 8.46 -35.61
N THR A 117 12.46 7.73 -35.36
CA THR A 117 12.07 6.52 -36.09
C THR A 117 11.67 6.85 -37.54
N ALA A 118 11.55 5.84 -38.41
CA ALA A 118 11.10 6.00 -39.80
C ALA A 118 9.73 6.70 -39.96
N ASN A 119 8.92 6.73 -38.90
CA ASN A 119 7.61 7.40 -38.86
C ASN A 119 7.67 8.82 -38.24
N GLY A 120 8.87 9.37 -38.04
CA GLY A 120 9.06 10.74 -37.51
C GLY A 120 8.81 10.89 -36.00
N LYS A 121 8.63 9.79 -35.25
CA LYS A 121 8.49 9.80 -33.77
C LYS A 121 9.83 9.62 -33.09
N LEU A 122 9.99 10.15 -31.87
CA LEU A 122 11.17 9.95 -31.02
C LEU A 122 11.51 8.46 -30.89
N ASP A 123 12.76 8.09 -31.20
CA ASP A 123 13.26 6.75 -30.98
C ASP A 123 13.75 6.60 -29.53
N THR A 124 12.86 6.16 -28.66
CA THR A 124 13.14 5.97 -27.23
C THR A 124 14.17 4.88 -26.95
N ARG A 125 14.43 3.96 -27.90
CA ARG A 125 15.44 2.90 -27.75
C ARG A 125 16.86 3.40 -27.96
N ALA A 126 17.02 4.51 -28.68
CA ALA A 126 18.30 5.15 -28.93
C ALA A 126 18.75 6.07 -27.77
N LEU A 127 17.91 6.25 -26.74
CA LEU A 127 18.21 7.13 -25.62
C LEU A 127 19.10 6.44 -24.55
N PRO A 128 20.16 7.11 -24.09
CA PRO A 128 21.07 6.55 -23.08
C PRO A 128 20.36 6.35 -21.74
N ALA A 129 20.83 5.39 -20.94
CA ALA A 129 20.34 5.22 -19.57
C ALA A 129 20.86 6.35 -18.65
N PRO A 130 20.04 6.85 -17.70
CA PRO A 130 20.48 7.88 -16.76
C PRO A 130 21.54 7.35 -15.77
N GLY A 131 22.54 8.19 -15.49
CA GLY A 131 23.37 8.05 -14.28
C GLY A 131 22.67 8.74 -13.11
N TYR A 132 22.28 7.98 -12.10
CA TYR A 132 21.62 8.52 -10.91
C TYR A 132 22.68 9.01 -9.92
N GLU A 133 23.16 10.24 -10.11
CA GLU A 133 24.04 10.89 -9.15
C GLU A 133 23.17 11.51 -8.04
N GLY A 134 23.34 11.06 -6.80
CA GLY A 134 22.81 11.76 -5.63
C GLY A 134 23.45 13.14 -5.52
N ALA A 135 22.74 14.10 -4.90
CA ALA A 135 23.34 15.39 -4.57
C ALA A 135 24.67 15.19 -3.81
N GLU A 136 25.58 16.15 -3.86
CA GLU A 136 26.87 16.16 -3.14
C GLU A 136 26.68 16.21 -1.61
N GLY A 137 25.92 15.28 -1.04
CA GLY A 137 25.84 15.05 0.38
C GLY A 137 27.19 14.53 0.86
N ARG A 138 27.59 14.97 2.06
CA ARG A 138 28.88 14.56 2.63
C ARG A 138 28.94 13.03 2.72
N ALA A 139 30.07 12.47 2.33
CA ALA A 139 30.33 11.05 2.39
C ALA A 139 30.27 10.52 3.85
N PRO A 140 29.92 9.24 4.06
CA PRO A 140 29.93 8.62 5.38
C PRO A 140 31.31 8.69 6.01
N ARG A 141 31.35 9.11 7.29
CA ARG A 141 32.60 9.29 8.06
C ARG A 141 32.90 8.07 8.92
N THR A 142 31.89 7.23 9.16
CA THR A 142 32.00 6.03 10.01
C THR A 142 31.40 4.82 9.31
N PRO A 143 31.79 3.58 9.68
CA PRO A 143 31.16 2.36 9.15
C PRO A 143 29.65 2.32 9.40
N LEU A 144 29.19 2.83 10.55
CA LEU A 144 27.77 2.91 10.88
C LEU A 144 27.03 3.86 9.92
N GLU A 145 27.59 5.04 9.65
CA GLU A 145 27.04 5.98 8.66
C GLU A 145 27.02 5.36 7.27
N ALA A 146 28.06 4.62 6.87
CA ALA A 146 28.12 3.96 5.56
C ALA A 146 27.02 2.90 5.40
N SER A 147 26.80 2.07 6.42
CA SER A 147 25.70 1.09 6.40
C SER A 147 24.34 1.76 6.37
N LEU A 148 24.13 2.83 7.15
CA LEU A 148 22.87 3.59 7.15
C LEU A 148 22.60 4.28 5.80
N CYS A 149 23.62 4.85 5.15
CA CYS A 149 23.50 5.37 3.78
C CYS A 149 23.04 4.29 2.81
N GLY A 150 23.60 3.07 2.89
CA GLY A 150 23.17 1.93 2.07
C GLY A 150 21.73 1.51 2.34
N LEU A 151 21.32 1.46 3.61
CA LEU A 151 19.96 1.13 4.00
C LEU A 151 18.93 2.20 3.57
N PHE A 152 19.28 3.48 3.67
CA PHE A 152 18.46 4.57 3.13
C PHE A 152 18.30 4.43 1.62
N ALA A 153 19.41 4.24 0.90
CA ALA A 153 19.41 4.08 -0.55
C ALA A 153 18.51 2.92 -0.99
N GLU A 154 18.62 1.76 -0.34
CA GLU A 154 17.79 0.60 -0.64
C GLU A 154 16.29 0.85 -0.36
N VAL A 155 15.97 1.41 0.82
CA VAL A 155 14.58 1.63 1.23
C VAL A 155 13.89 2.69 0.38
N LEU A 156 14.61 3.75 0.03
CA LEU A 156 14.10 4.88 -0.77
C LEU A 156 14.23 4.63 -2.28
N GLY A 157 14.93 3.58 -2.70
CA GLY A 157 15.23 3.31 -4.10
C GLY A 157 16.18 4.33 -4.75
N ALA A 158 16.99 5.01 -3.94
CA ALA A 158 17.99 5.99 -4.37
C ALA A 158 19.33 5.31 -4.70
N ALA A 159 20.10 5.88 -5.63
CA ALA A 159 21.40 5.30 -6.03
C ALA A 159 22.50 5.56 -5.01
N GLN A 160 22.51 6.76 -4.41
CA GLN A 160 23.39 7.13 -3.31
C GLN A 160 22.64 8.08 -2.37
N VAL A 161 22.99 8.02 -1.08
CA VAL A 161 22.45 8.87 -0.01
C VAL A 161 23.62 9.39 0.81
N GLY A 162 23.74 10.70 0.95
CA GLY A 162 24.73 11.37 1.80
C GLY A 162 24.30 11.40 3.27
N ILE A 163 25.23 11.71 4.17
CA ILE A 163 24.94 11.62 5.62
C ILE A 163 23.93 12.67 6.13
N ASP A 164 23.75 13.77 5.40
CA ASP A 164 22.87 14.88 5.77
C ASP A 164 21.55 14.88 5.00
N ASP A 165 21.35 13.91 4.10
CA ASP A 165 20.11 13.83 3.33
C ASP A 165 18.97 13.41 4.26
N GLY A 166 17.89 14.19 4.25
CA GLY A 166 16.70 13.91 5.03
C GLY A 166 15.91 12.74 4.44
N PHE A 167 15.57 11.77 5.28
CA PHE A 167 14.78 10.60 4.89
C PHE A 167 13.45 10.99 4.20
N PHE A 168 12.76 12.00 4.75
CA PHE A 168 11.50 12.49 4.21
C PHE A 168 11.66 13.42 3.00
N ASP A 169 12.81 14.10 2.88
CA ASP A 169 13.14 14.93 1.72
C ASP A 169 13.41 14.08 0.48
N LEU A 170 13.85 12.84 0.69
CA LEU A 170 14.09 11.83 -0.35
C LEU A 170 12.85 10.98 -0.67
N GLY A 171 11.64 11.42 -0.29
CA GLY A 171 10.38 10.69 -0.56
C GLY A 171 10.06 9.60 0.46
N GLY A 172 10.77 9.57 1.60
CA GLY A 172 10.46 8.68 2.71
C GLY A 172 9.11 9.00 3.34
N HIS A 173 8.36 7.97 3.73
CA HIS A 173 7.13 8.10 4.51
C HIS A 173 7.10 7.08 5.66
N SER A 174 6.10 7.14 6.53
CA SER A 174 6.02 6.32 7.77
C SER A 174 6.20 4.82 7.53
N LEU A 175 5.74 4.33 6.38
CA LEU A 175 5.91 2.94 6.02
C LEU A 175 7.34 2.59 5.63
N LEU A 176 7.99 3.42 4.82
CA LEU A 176 9.40 3.28 4.50
C LEU A 176 10.25 3.44 5.78
N ALA A 177 9.85 4.29 6.72
CA ALA A 177 10.50 4.40 8.02
C ALA A 177 10.42 3.08 8.81
N THR A 178 9.26 2.40 8.81
CA THR A 178 9.11 1.08 9.45
C THR A 178 9.96 0.01 8.75
N ARG A 179 10.07 0.07 7.42
CA ARG A 179 10.97 -0.81 6.66
C ARG A 179 12.43 -0.55 7.02
N LEU A 180 12.82 0.73 7.09
CA LEU A 180 14.16 1.16 7.48
C LEU A 180 14.51 0.66 8.89
N THR A 181 13.63 0.85 9.88
CA THR A 181 13.88 0.39 11.25
C THR A 181 14.05 -1.14 11.30
N SER A 182 13.22 -1.89 10.55
CA SER A 182 13.37 -3.35 10.45
C SER A 182 14.68 -3.78 9.80
N ARG A 183 15.16 -3.08 8.75
CA ARG A 183 16.43 -3.38 8.09
C ARG A 183 17.63 -3.04 8.97
N VAL A 184 17.61 -1.89 9.64
CA VAL A 184 18.62 -1.48 10.63
C VAL A 184 18.75 -2.54 11.73
N ARG A 185 17.64 -3.05 12.24
CA ARG A 185 17.65 -4.15 13.22
C ARG A 185 18.29 -5.42 12.65
N ALA A 186 17.87 -5.83 11.46
CA ALA A 186 18.34 -7.07 10.84
C ALA A 186 19.84 -7.05 10.49
N GLU A 187 20.35 -5.93 9.97
CA GLU A 187 21.72 -5.84 9.47
C GLU A 187 22.72 -5.33 10.50
N LEU A 188 22.30 -4.41 11.38
CA LEU A 188 23.19 -3.75 12.33
C LEU A 188 23.03 -4.26 13.75
N GLY A 189 21.98 -5.06 14.01
CA GLY A 189 21.67 -5.54 15.36
C GLY A 189 21.43 -4.37 16.32
N ARG A 190 20.86 -3.27 15.83
CA ARG A 190 20.55 -2.08 16.62
C ARG A 190 19.08 -1.73 16.50
N GLU A 191 18.50 -1.31 17.61
CA GLU A 191 17.12 -0.84 17.64
C GLU A 191 17.02 0.63 17.23
N LEU A 192 16.05 0.90 16.37
CA LEU A 192 15.66 2.24 15.97
C LEU A 192 14.14 2.29 16.00
N SER A 193 13.56 3.22 16.75
CA SER A 193 12.12 3.43 16.71
C SER A 193 11.75 4.29 15.50
N VAL A 194 10.51 4.16 15.00
CA VAL A 194 10.00 5.08 13.97
C VAL A 194 10.08 6.53 14.47
N ARG A 195 9.89 6.76 15.78
CA ARG A 195 10.07 8.08 16.41
C ARG A 195 11.47 8.63 16.19
N ASP A 196 12.51 7.81 16.35
CA ASP A 196 13.89 8.24 16.13
C ASP A 196 14.14 8.68 14.69
N VAL A 197 13.49 8.01 13.71
CA VAL A 197 13.54 8.43 12.29
C VAL A 197 12.91 9.80 12.08
N PHE A 198 11.84 10.13 12.81
CA PHE A 198 11.23 11.47 12.75
C PHE A 198 12.04 12.53 13.48
N GLU A 199 12.61 12.20 14.65
CA GLU A 199 13.37 13.14 15.47
C GLU A 199 14.76 13.44 14.88
N PHE A 200 15.36 12.44 14.21
CA PHE A 200 16.70 12.53 13.63
C PHE A 200 16.68 12.08 12.16
N PRO A 201 16.03 12.81 11.24
CA PRO A 201 15.69 12.31 9.90
C PRO A 201 16.87 12.11 8.95
N THR A 202 18.10 12.42 9.35
CA THR A 202 19.31 12.23 8.54
C THR A 202 20.12 11.04 9.01
N VAL A 203 20.93 10.45 8.13
CA VAL A 203 21.85 9.35 8.49
C VAL A 203 22.78 9.77 9.64
N ALA A 204 23.31 11.00 9.63
CA ALA A 204 24.16 11.52 10.69
C ALA A 204 23.40 11.62 12.04
N GLY A 205 22.14 12.04 12.00
CA GLY A 205 21.25 12.10 13.15
C GLY A 205 20.98 10.71 13.74
N LEU A 206 20.59 9.75 12.90
CA LEU A 206 20.34 8.37 13.35
C LEU A 206 21.60 7.69 13.85
N ALA A 207 22.75 7.89 13.19
CA ALA A 207 24.03 7.36 13.65
C ALA A 207 24.42 7.92 15.03
N ALA A 208 24.05 9.17 15.35
CA ALA A 208 24.23 9.74 16.68
C ALA A 208 23.25 9.15 17.71
N CYS A 209 21.99 8.97 17.33
CA CYS A 209 20.98 8.30 18.16
C CYS A 209 21.40 6.87 18.52
N LEU A 210 21.76 6.05 17.52
CA LEU A 210 22.17 4.65 17.69
C LEU A 210 23.44 4.47 18.52
N ARG A 211 24.34 5.46 18.52
CA ARG A 211 25.53 5.46 19.40
C ARG A 211 25.19 5.73 20.87
N ARG A 212 24.13 6.52 21.13
CA ARG A 212 23.65 6.82 22.48
C ARG A 212 22.75 5.70 23.01
N ALA A 213 21.96 5.10 22.14
CA ALA A 213 21.10 3.96 22.43
C ALA A 213 21.94 2.66 22.46
N GLY A 214 22.64 2.41 23.56
CA GLY A 214 23.22 1.09 23.87
C GLY A 214 22.17 0.05 24.25
N GLY A 215 21.04 -0.02 23.53
CA GLY A 215 19.84 -0.76 23.92
C GLY A 215 19.76 -2.18 23.38
N GLU A 216 19.22 -3.08 24.19
CA GLU A 216 18.95 -4.50 23.91
C GLU A 216 18.27 -4.72 22.55
N VAL A 217 18.81 -5.67 21.78
CA VAL A 217 18.22 -6.11 20.51
C VAL A 217 16.88 -6.77 20.80
N ARG A 218 15.81 -6.27 20.18
CA ARG A 218 14.48 -6.87 20.27
C ARG A 218 14.58 -8.29 19.71
N ARG A 219 14.08 -9.28 20.44
CA ARG A 219 14.16 -10.68 20.03
C ARG A 219 13.60 -10.84 18.61
N ALA A 220 14.34 -11.53 17.74
CA ALA A 220 13.91 -11.76 16.37
C ALA A 220 12.64 -12.64 16.32
N LEU A 221 11.75 -12.35 15.39
CA LEU A 221 10.63 -13.22 15.06
C LEU A 221 11.16 -14.42 14.27
N VAL A 222 11.05 -15.61 14.86
CA VAL A 222 11.49 -16.89 14.29
C VAL A 222 10.39 -17.93 14.47
N ALA A 223 10.40 -18.99 13.67
CA ALA A 223 9.51 -20.12 13.88
C ALA A 223 9.80 -20.76 15.24
N VAL A 224 8.75 -21.09 15.99
CA VAL A 224 8.86 -21.65 17.33
C VAL A 224 8.07 -22.96 17.46
N GLN A 225 8.47 -23.80 18.41
CA GLN A 225 7.63 -24.93 18.79
C GLN A 225 6.35 -24.40 19.43
N ARG A 226 5.22 -24.68 18.79
CA ARG A 226 3.91 -24.19 19.22
C ARG A 226 3.40 -25.01 20.41
N PRO A 227 2.82 -24.38 21.43
CA PRO A 227 2.07 -25.10 22.45
C PRO A 227 0.82 -25.74 21.83
N GLU A 228 0.23 -26.72 22.53
CA GLU A 228 -1.04 -27.34 22.12
C GLU A 228 -2.15 -26.31 21.91
N ARG A 229 -2.16 -25.26 22.75
CA ARG A 229 -3.09 -24.15 22.67
C ARG A 229 -2.35 -22.90 22.25
N VAL A 230 -2.34 -22.63 20.95
CA VAL A 230 -1.81 -21.37 20.42
C VAL A 230 -2.80 -20.26 20.74
N PRO A 231 -2.40 -19.19 21.42
CA PRO A 231 -3.34 -18.16 21.79
C PRO A 231 -3.49 -17.12 20.68
N LEU A 232 -4.55 -16.32 20.71
CA LEU A 232 -4.75 -15.23 19.75
C LEU A 232 -3.69 -14.12 19.94
N SER A 233 -3.28 -13.49 18.84
CA SER A 233 -2.60 -12.18 18.90
C SER A 233 -3.53 -11.13 19.53
N PHE A 234 -2.99 -10.00 20.02
CA PHE A 234 -3.84 -8.96 20.62
C PHE A 234 -4.86 -8.37 19.62
N ALA A 235 -4.49 -8.26 18.33
CA ALA A 235 -5.40 -7.80 17.28
C ALA A 235 -6.54 -8.80 17.01
N GLN A 236 -6.23 -10.10 16.93
CA GLN A 236 -7.25 -11.14 16.79
C GLN A 236 -8.15 -11.19 18.03
N TRP A 237 -7.58 -11.07 19.24
CA TRP A 237 -8.34 -11.10 20.48
C TRP A 237 -9.37 -9.97 20.53
N ARG A 238 -8.99 -8.75 20.13
CA ARG A 238 -9.94 -7.63 20.00
C ARG A 238 -11.11 -7.97 19.07
N LEU A 239 -10.83 -8.48 17.88
CA LEU A 239 -11.88 -8.80 16.89
C LEU A 239 -12.79 -9.93 17.39
N TRP A 240 -12.23 -10.96 18.00
CA TRP A 240 -12.99 -12.03 18.64
C TRP A 240 -13.88 -11.47 19.76
N PHE A 241 -13.34 -10.63 20.65
CA PHE A 241 -14.08 -10.02 21.75
C PHE A 241 -15.24 -9.16 21.26
N VAL A 242 -15.02 -8.33 20.23
CA VAL A 242 -16.09 -7.53 19.62
C VAL A 242 -17.18 -8.44 19.06
N GLY A 243 -16.82 -9.53 18.38
CA GLY A 243 -17.79 -10.52 17.90
C GLY A 243 -18.59 -11.20 19.02
N GLN A 244 -18.00 -11.44 20.19
CA GLN A 244 -18.73 -11.95 21.36
C GLN A 244 -19.66 -10.89 21.97
N LEU A 245 -19.24 -9.62 21.99
CA LEU A 245 -19.98 -8.52 22.59
C LEU A 245 -21.17 -8.06 21.75
N GLU A 246 -20.95 -7.89 20.44
CA GLU A 246 -21.94 -7.37 19.49
C GLU A 246 -22.76 -8.50 18.83
N GLY A 247 -22.25 -9.72 18.85
CA GLY A 247 -22.82 -10.89 18.19
C GLY A 247 -22.36 -11.05 16.74
N PRO A 248 -22.84 -12.11 16.05
CA PRO A 248 -22.46 -12.40 14.67
C PRO A 248 -22.83 -11.24 13.72
N SER A 249 -21.85 -10.72 12.97
CA SER A 249 -22.08 -9.65 11.99
C SER A 249 -21.07 -9.69 10.85
N ALA A 250 -21.38 -8.97 9.76
CA ALA A 250 -20.49 -8.78 8.61
C ALA A 250 -19.62 -7.51 8.72
N VAL A 251 -19.60 -6.83 9.88
CA VAL A 251 -18.94 -5.52 10.05
C VAL A 251 -17.44 -5.57 9.78
N TYR A 252 -16.81 -6.70 10.08
CA TYR A 252 -15.37 -6.93 9.88
C TYR A 252 -15.08 -7.85 8.69
N ASN A 253 -15.99 -7.92 7.73
CA ASN A 253 -15.70 -8.56 6.46
C ASN A 253 -14.87 -7.64 5.56
N VAL A 254 -13.97 -8.26 4.80
CA VAL A 254 -13.09 -7.61 3.84
C VAL A 254 -13.32 -8.28 2.47
N PRO A 255 -14.29 -7.80 1.68
CA PRO A 255 -14.55 -8.33 0.34
C PRO A 255 -13.51 -7.81 -0.66
N LEU A 256 -12.74 -8.71 -1.26
CA LEU A 256 -11.91 -8.43 -2.43
C LEU A 256 -12.68 -8.84 -3.69
N VAL A 257 -13.19 -7.85 -4.43
CA VAL A 257 -13.96 -8.06 -5.66
C VAL A 257 -13.07 -7.78 -6.86
N MET A 258 -12.96 -8.76 -7.76
CA MET A 258 -12.17 -8.66 -8.99
C MET A 258 -13.06 -8.91 -10.21
N ASN A 259 -12.99 -7.99 -11.17
CA ASN A 259 -13.56 -8.19 -12.49
C ASN A 259 -12.49 -8.85 -13.38
N LEU A 260 -12.82 -10.02 -13.91
CA LEU A 260 -11.94 -10.82 -14.75
C LEU A 260 -12.48 -10.80 -16.19
N SER A 261 -11.59 -10.68 -17.16
CA SER A 261 -11.95 -10.65 -18.58
C SER A 261 -11.16 -11.70 -19.36
N GLY A 262 -11.85 -12.36 -20.28
CA GLY A 262 -11.33 -13.46 -21.10
C GLY A 262 -11.64 -14.84 -20.51
N ALA A 263 -11.13 -15.87 -21.20
CA ALA A 263 -11.36 -17.26 -20.83
C ALA A 263 -10.85 -17.57 -19.42
N LEU A 264 -11.74 -18.12 -18.58
CA LEU A 264 -11.43 -18.50 -17.21
C LEU A 264 -11.59 -20.02 -17.01
N ASP A 265 -10.52 -20.66 -16.53
CA ASP A 265 -10.58 -22.03 -16.01
C ASP A 265 -10.94 -22.01 -14.51
N VAL A 266 -12.19 -22.34 -14.18
CA VAL A 266 -12.70 -22.37 -12.80
C VAL A 266 -12.04 -23.49 -11.96
N GLY A 267 -11.64 -24.60 -12.58
CA GLY A 267 -10.97 -25.71 -11.89
C GLY A 267 -9.55 -25.34 -11.48
N ALA A 268 -8.81 -24.67 -12.37
CA ALA A 268 -7.49 -24.11 -12.06
C ALA A 268 -7.59 -23.03 -10.98
N LEU A 269 -8.64 -22.19 -11.00
CA LEU A 269 -8.88 -21.17 -9.98
C LEU A 269 -9.16 -21.81 -8.62
N THR A 270 -10.04 -22.81 -8.57
CA THR A 270 -10.37 -23.54 -7.34
C THR A 270 -9.12 -24.17 -6.73
N SER A 271 -8.27 -24.78 -7.56
CA SER A 271 -7.00 -25.36 -7.13
C SER A 271 -6.02 -24.28 -6.61
N ALA A 272 -5.97 -23.12 -7.27
CA ALA A 272 -5.11 -22.01 -6.87
C ALA A 272 -5.53 -21.40 -5.53
N VAL A 273 -6.83 -21.28 -5.27
CA VAL A 273 -7.33 -20.84 -3.95
C VAL A 273 -6.91 -21.84 -2.88
N ALA A 274 -7.03 -23.15 -3.13
CA ALA A 274 -6.58 -24.17 -2.17
C ALA A 274 -5.08 -24.06 -1.86
N ASP A 275 -4.23 -23.83 -2.87
CA ASP A 275 -2.78 -23.64 -2.66
C ASP A 275 -2.47 -22.43 -1.75
N VAL A 276 -3.20 -21.33 -1.95
CA VAL A 276 -3.05 -20.11 -1.15
C VAL A 276 -3.50 -20.35 0.28
N VAL A 277 -4.60 -21.07 0.50
CA VAL A 277 -5.07 -21.46 1.84
C VAL A 277 -4.09 -22.38 2.55
N ASP A 278 -3.48 -23.33 1.82
CA ASP A 278 -2.49 -24.24 2.39
C ASP A 278 -1.22 -23.49 2.84
N ARG A 279 -0.76 -22.53 2.03
CA ARG A 279 0.41 -21.69 2.34
C ARG A 279 0.21 -20.79 3.56
N HIS A 280 -0.93 -20.10 3.63
CA HIS A 280 -1.20 -19.09 4.63
C HIS A 280 -2.08 -19.64 5.73
N GLU A 281 -1.47 -20.07 6.85
CA GLU A 281 -2.18 -20.71 7.96
C GLU A 281 -3.35 -19.86 8.49
N SER A 282 -3.25 -18.53 8.43
CA SER A 282 -4.31 -17.61 8.87
C SER A 282 -5.63 -17.81 8.11
N LEU A 283 -5.59 -18.24 6.84
CA LEU A 283 -6.78 -18.49 6.01
C LEU A 283 -7.46 -19.82 6.34
N ARG A 284 -6.79 -20.74 7.05
CA ARG A 284 -7.31 -22.02 7.52
C ARG A 284 -7.29 -22.16 9.04
N THR A 285 -7.38 -21.03 9.75
CA THR A 285 -7.41 -21.00 11.21
C THR A 285 -8.83 -20.74 11.70
N VAL A 286 -9.32 -21.60 12.59
CA VAL A 286 -10.56 -21.37 13.37
C VAL A 286 -10.21 -20.97 14.81
N PHE A 287 -11.15 -20.35 15.51
CA PHE A 287 -10.96 -19.69 16.80
C PHE A 287 -11.91 -20.23 17.89
N PRO A 288 -11.83 -21.52 18.25
CA PRO A 288 -12.69 -22.11 19.27
C PRO A 288 -12.30 -21.62 20.68
N VAL A 289 -13.25 -21.76 21.61
CA VAL A 289 -13.00 -21.54 23.04
C VAL A 289 -12.67 -22.87 23.71
N VAL A 290 -11.55 -22.93 24.42
CA VAL A 290 -11.12 -24.10 25.18
C VAL A 290 -10.85 -23.66 26.62
N ASP A 291 -11.57 -24.24 27.57
CA ASP A 291 -11.51 -23.87 29.00
C ASP A 291 -11.72 -22.37 29.27
N GLY A 292 -12.64 -21.75 28.51
CA GLY A 292 -12.98 -20.32 28.65
C GLY A 292 -12.07 -19.36 27.89
N GLU A 293 -11.01 -19.84 27.24
CA GLU A 293 -10.06 -19.01 26.50
C GLU A 293 -10.13 -19.25 24.98
N PRO A 294 -10.13 -18.21 24.14
CA PRO A 294 -10.04 -18.38 22.70
C PRO A 294 -8.63 -18.83 22.29
N VAL A 295 -8.56 -19.80 21.39
CA VAL A 295 -7.31 -20.33 20.86
C VAL A 295 -7.31 -20.30 19.33
N GLN A 296 -6.15 -20.17 18.71
CA GLN A 296 -5.96 -20.40 17.29
C GLN A 296 -5.85 -21.91 17.05
N ARG A 297 -6.74 -22.46 16.22
CA ARG A 297 -6.65 -23.84 15.73
C ARG A 297 -6.44 -23.81 14.23
N VAL A 298 -5.19 -24.00 13.83
CA VAL A 298 -4.80 -24.13 12.43
C VAL A 298 -5.24 -25.52 11.94
N LEU A 299 -6.13 -25.56 10.95
CA LEU A 299 -6.56 -26.82 10.34
C LEU A 299 -5.46 -27.37 9.43
N PRO A 300 -5.27 -28.70 9.29
CA PRO A 300 -4.24 -29.26 8.42
C PRO A 300 -4.38 -28.80 6.95
N ALA A 301 -3.24 -28.72 6.25
CA ALA A 301 -3.24 -28.44 4.82
C ALA A 301 -4.01 -29.53 4.06
N GLY A 302 -4.78 -29.16 3.05
CA GLY A 302 -5.66 -30.04 2.29
C GLY A 302 -6.97 -30.45 2.97
N GLU A 303 -7.14 -30.22 4.28
CA GLU A 303 -8.41 -30.45 4.99
C GLU A 303 -9.33 -29.23 4.98
N ALA A 304 -8.75 -28.03 4.94
CA ALA A 304 -9.47 -26.75 4.89
C ALA A 304 -9.73 -26.31 3.44
N VAL A 305 -10.50 -27.10 2.69
CA VAL A 305 -10.86 -26.74 1.31
C VAL A 305 -11.90 -25.61 1.34
N PRO A 306 -11.59 -24.40 0.84
CA PRO A 306 -12.55 -23.31 0.81
C PRO A 306 -13.70 -23.64 -0.14
N SER A 307 -14.92 -23.27 0.23
CA SER A 307 -16.06 -23.35 -0.69
C SER A 307 -15.87 -22.33 -1.82
N VAL A 308 -15.74 -22.83 -3.04
CA VAL A 308 -15.76 -22.03 -4.26
C VAL A 308 -17.11 -22.28 -4.93
N GLU A 309 -18.01 -21.31 -4.80
CA GLU A 309 -19.33 -21.37 -5.42
C GLU A 309 -19.30 -20.57 -6.72
N TRP A 310 -19.60 -21.22 -7.84
CA TRP A 310 -19.62 -20.59 -9.17
C TRP A 310 -21.01 -20.65 -9.79
N ALA A 311 -21.49 -19.55 -10.36
CA ALA A 311 -22.79 -19.49 -11.03
C ALA A 311 -22.75 -18.61 -12.29
N ASP A 312 -23.56 -18.95 -13.28
CA ASP A 312 -23.87 -18.06 -14.40
C ASP A 312 -25.05 -17.16 -14.00
N VAL A 313 -24.90 -15.85 -14.17
CA VAL A 313 -25.85 -14.86 -13.66
C VAL A 313 -26.10 -13.76 -14.69
N ALA A 314 -27.26 -13.12 -14.64
CA ALA A 314 -27.51 -11.95 -15.46
C ALA A 314 -26.67 -10.75 -14.95
N VAL A 315 -26.23 -9.88 -15.87
CA VAL A 315 -25.37 -8.72 -15.55
C VAL A 315 -26.00 -7.81 -14.48
N ASP A 316 -27.32 -7.63 -14.52
CA ASP A 316 -28.08 -6.81 -13.57
C ASP A 316 -28.26 -7.46 -12.19
N GLU A 317 -27.98 -8.76 -12.05
CA GLU A 317 -28.00 -9.47 -10.77
C GLU A 317 -26.64 -9.51 -10.06
N ALA A 318 -25.55 -9.26 -10.79
CA ALA A 318 -24.18 -9.40 -10.28
C ALA A 318 -23.92 -8.55 -9.03
N ASP A 319 -24.26 -7.26 -9.06
CA ASP A 319 -24.05 -6.35 -7.92
C ASP A 319 -24.80 -6.82 -6.67
N ARG A 320 -26.03 -7.31 -6.84
CA ARG A 320 -26.84 -7.84 -5.73
C ARG A 320 -26.21 -9.10 -5.14
N LEU A 321 -25.69 -10.00 -5.97
CA LEU A 321 -25.06 -11.23 -5.53
C LEU A 321 -23.70 -10.97 -4.86
N VAL A 322 -22.92 -10.00 -5.36
CA VAL A 322 -21.71 -9.51 -4.70
C VAL A 322 -22.04 -8.94 -3.32
N ALA A 323 -23.06 -8.10 -3.20
CA ALA A 323 -23.51 -7.58 -1.91
C ALA A 323 -24.00 -8.69 -0.95
N THR A 324 -24.68 -9.71 -1.49
CA THR A 324 -25.12 -10.88 -0.72
C THR A 324 -23.92 -11.68 -0.21
N ALA A 325 -22.94 -11.97 -1.07
CA ALA A 325 -21.71 -12.66 -0.71
C ALA A 325 -20.95 -11.87 0.37
N ALA A 326 -20.75 -10.56 0.18
CA ALA A 326 -20.08 -9.70 1.14
C ALA A 326 -20.79 -9.63 2.52
N GLY A 327 -22.10 -9.87 2.55
CA GLY A 327 -22.93 -9.89 3.76
C GLY A 327 -22.91 -11.21 4.54
N HIS A 328 -22.13 -12.22 4.13
CA HIS A 328 -22.01 -13.47 4.89
C HIS A 328 -21.51 -13.23 6.32
N VAL A 329 -22.04 -13.96 7.28
CA VAL A 329 -21.64 -13.84 8.68
C VAL A 329 -20.87 -15.10 9.07
N PHE A 330 -19.57 -14.95 9.29
CA PHE A 330 -18.68 -16.06 9.64
C PHE A 330 -18.94 -16.58 11.06
N ASP A 331 -19.03 -17.90 11.23
CA ASP A 331 -18.85 -18.54 12.54
C ASP A 331 -17.39 -18.91 12.74
N LEU A 332 -16.60 -17.97 13.26
CA LEU A 332 -15.16 -18.15 13.44
C LEU A 332 -14.75 -19.31 14.37
N GLN A 333 -15.68 -19.93 15.11
CA GLN A 333 -15.35 -21.10 15.93
C GLN A 333 -15.24 -22.39 15.10
N THR A 334 -15.94 -22.45 13.96
CA THR A 334 -16.10 -23.67 13.16
C THR A 334 -15.80 -23.46 11.67
N GLU A 335 -15.91 -22.24 11.18
CA GLU A 335 -15.70 -21.83 9.80
C GLU A 335 -14.36 -21.12 9.63
N ILE A 336 -13.62 -21.46 8.58
CA ILE A 336 -12.41 -20.73 8.21
C ILE A 336 -12.78 -19.31 7.73
N PRO A 337 -11.90 -18.31 7.94
CA PRO A 337 -12.21 -16.90 7.68
C PRO A 337 -12.12 -16.53 6.19
N LEU A 338 -12.53 -17.42 5.27
CA LEU A 338 -12.48 -17.25 3.83
C LEU A 338 -13.69 -17.91 3.15
N ARG A 339 -14.36 -17.17 2.26
CA ARG A 339 -15.30 -17.71 1.27
C ARG A 339 -14.99 -17.17 -0.12
N VAL A 340 -15.29 -17.97 -1.14
CA VAL A 340 -15.05 -17.60 -2.53
C VAL A 340 -16.33 -17.79 -3.35
N ASN A 341 -16.77 -16.72 -3.98
CA ASN A 341 -17.91 -16.72 -4.89
C ASN A 341 -17.46 -16.21 -6.26
N GLY A 342 -17.90 -16.89 -7.32
CA GLY A 342 -17.62 -16.52 -8.69
C GLY A 342 -18.89 -16.44 -9.52
N PHE A 343 -18.93 -15.46 -10.40
CA PHE A 343 -20.09 -15.18 -11.24
C PHE A 343 -19.64 -15.00 -12.69
N THR A 344 -20.18 -15.79 -13.62
CA THR A 344 -20.08 -15.50 -15.05
C THR A 344 -21.20 -14.55 -15.42
N VAL A 345 -20.86 -13.33 -15.85
CA VAL A 345 -21.86 -12.31 -16.25
C VAL A 345 -21.99 -12.19 -17.78
N ALA A 346 -20.94 -12.58 -18.51
CA ALA A 346 -20.93 -12.77 -19.96
C ALA A 346 -19.90 -13.85 -20.33
N PRO A 347 -19.85 -14.36 -21.59
CA PRO A 347 -18.96 -15.46 -21.97
C PRO A 347 -17.47 -15.26 -21.61
N ASP A 348 -16.99 -14.02 -21.63
CA ASP A 348 -15.62 -13.63 -21.30
C ASP A 348 -15.57 -12.58 -20.17
N GLU A 349 -16.62 -12.47 -19.36
CA GLU A 349 -16.67 -11.52 -18.25
C GLU A 349 -17.12 -12.25 -16.98
N HIS A 350 -16.29 -12.15 -15.95
CA HIS A 350 -16.51 -12.81 -14.67
C HIS A 350 -16.26 -11.86 -13.51
N VAL A 351 -16.95 -12.11 -12.40
CA VAL A 351 -16.72 -11.42 -11.13
C VAL A 351 -16.32 -12.46 -10.09
N LEU A 352 -15.17 -12.27 -9.46
CA LEU A 352 -14.65 -13.11 -8.39
C LEU A 352 -14.67 -12.31 -7.08
N VAL A 353 -15.31 -12.87 -6.05
CA VAL A 353 -15.37 -12.30 -4.70
C VAL A 353 -14.60 -13.22 -3.76
N LEU A 354 -13.48 -12.75 -3.23
CA LEU A 354 -12.82 -13.36 -2.08
C LEU A 354 -13.25 -12.61 -0.84
N LEU A 355 -14.14 -13.21 -0.06
CA LEU A 355 -14.57 -12.67 1.21
C LEU A 355 -13.68 -13.19 2.32
N VAL A 356 -12.94 -12.30 2.96
CA VAL A 356 -12.07 -12.66 4.10
C VAL A 356 -12.54 -11.95 5.35
N HIS A 357 -12.52 -12.61 6.51
CA HIS A 357 -12.75 -11.92 7.78
C HIS A 357 -11.47 -11.18 8.23
N HIS A 358 -11.60 -9.96 8.74
CA HIS A 358 -10.46 -9.09 9.12
C HIS A 358 -9.55 -9.71 10.21
N ILE A 359 -10.02 -10.76 10.90
CA ILE A 359 -9.22 -11.54 11.86
C ILE A 359 -8.02 -12.27 11.22
N ALA A 360 -8.10 -12.55 9.92
CA ALA A 360 -7.09 -13.31 9.18
C ALA A 360 -6.34 -12.47 8.12
N CYS A 361 -6.86 -11.28 7.79
CA CYS A 361 -6.32 -10.43 6.74
C CYS A 361 -6.49 -8.95 7.09
N ASP A 362 -5.52 -8.13 6.66
CA ASP A 362 -5.53 -6.68 6.76
C ASP A 362 -5.23 -6.05 5.39
N GLY A 363 -5.23 -4.72 5.29
CA GLY A 363 -4.97 -4.02 4.03
C GLY A 363 -3.61 -4.34 3.39
N TRP A 364 -2.61 -4.75 4.17
CA TRP A 364 -1.30 -5.16 3.64
C TRP A 364 -1.34 -6.57 3.06
N SER A 365 -2.02 -7.47 3.77
CA SER A 365 -2.17 -8.88 3.39
C SER A 365 -2.98 -9.02 2.10
N LEU A 366 -3.94 -8.13 1.81
CA LEU A 366 -4.77 -8.20 0.60
C LEU A 366 -3.95 -8.17 -0.70
N GLY A 367 -2.95 -7.29 -0.79
CA GLY A 367 -2.09 -7.24 -1.99
C GLY A 367 -1.34 -8.55 -2.20
N ARG A 368 -0.79 -9.11 -1.13
CA ARG A 368 -0.05 -10.39 -1.18
C ARG A 368 -0.95 -11.58 -1.49
N LEU A 369 -2.18 -11.56 -0.97
CA LEU A 369 -3.19 -12.56 -1.28
C LEU A 369 -3.49 -12.59 -2.79
N GLY A 370 -3.64 -11.41 -3.40
CA GLY A 370 -3.85 -11.29 -4.84
C GLY A 370 -2.65 -11.79 -5.67
N ASP A 371 -1.43 -11.39 -5.30
CA ASP A 371 -0.20 -11.80 -5.98
C ASP A 371 0.01 -13.33 -5.94
N ASP A 372 -0.20 -13.94 -4.77
CA ASP A 372 -0.09 -15.38 -4.57
C ASP A 372 -1.19 -16.11 -5.34
N LEU A 373 -2.45 -15.63 -5.32
CA LEU A 373 -3.53 -16.22 -6.10
C LEU A 373 -3.24 -16.19 -7.61
N ALA A 374 -2.76 -15.07 -8.13
CA ALA A 374 -2.40 -14.95 -9.55
C ALA A 374 -1.28 -15.92 -9.93
N THR A 375 -0.27 -16.05 -9.05
CA THR A 375 0.86 -16.95 -9.29
C THR A 375 0.44 -18.42 -9.22
N ALA A 376 -0.42 -18.79 -8.26
CA ALA A 376 -0.96 -20.14 -8.14
C ALA A 376 -1.85 -20.48 -9.34
N TYR A 377 -2.69 -19.55 -9.77
CA TYR A 377 -3.53 -19.72 -10.95
C TYR A 377 -2.71 -19.98 -12.22
N ALA A 378 -1.65 -19.20 -12.44
CA ALA A 378 -0.76 -19.38 -13.58
C ALA A 378 -0.03 -20.73 -13.57
N ALA A 379 0.29 -21.28 -12.40
CA ALA A 379 0.86 -22.63 -12.25
C ALA A 379 -0.18 -23.71 -12.55
N ARG A 380 -1.40 -23.56 -12.00
CA ARG A 380 -2.48 -24.53 -12.15
C ARG A 380 -3.02 -24.61 -13.58
N LEU A 381 -3.02 -23.51 -14.34
CA LEU A 381 -3.28 -23.51 -15.78
C LEU A 381 -2.30 -24.40 -16.57
N LYS A 382 -1.08 -24.61 -16.06
CA LYS A 382 -0.07 -25.51 -16.65
C LYS A 382 -0.14 -26.93 -16.09
N GLY A 383 -1.12 -27.22 -15.23
CA GLY A 383 -1.28 -28.52 -14.58
C GLY A 383 -0.24 -28.82 -13.49
N VAL A 384 0.46 -27.82 -12.96
CA VAL A 384 1.48 -27.99 -11.92
C VAL A 384 1.13 -27.21 -10.66
N ALA A 385 1.64 -27.65 -9.51
CA ALA A 385 1.54 -26.89 -8.26
C ALA A 385 2.43 -25.63 -8.31
N PRO A 386 2.07 -24.54 -7.62
CA PRO A 386 2.94 -23.38 -7.49
C PRO A 386 4.26 -23.74 -6.80
N ALA A 387 5.35 -23.19 -7.33
CA ALA A 387 6.69 -23.39 -6.78
C ALA A 387 7.11 -22.12 -6.03
N TRP A 388 6.87 -22.08 -4.71
CA TRP A 388 7.24 -20.95 -3.86
C TRP A 388 8.10 -21.41 -2.69
N ASP A 389 8.94 -20.50 -2.19
CA ASP A 389 9.71 -20.72 -0.97
C ASP A 389 8.77 -20.83 0.24
N GLU A 390 9.16 -21.67 1.19
CA GLU A 390 8.47 -21.80 2.47
C GLU A 390 8.51 -20.48 3.24
N LEU A 391 7.39 -20.11 3.87
CA LEU A 391 7.34 -18.92 4.69
C LEU A 391 8.17 -19.16 5.96
N PRO A 392 9.15 -18.29 6.29
CA PRO A 392 10.07 -18.53 7.40
C PRO A 392 9.38 -18.48 8.77
N VAL A 393 8.21 -17.83 8.84
CA VAL A 393 7.34 -17.75 10.01
C VAL A 393 5.88 -17.68 9.55
N GLN A 394 4.98 -18.11 10.43
CA GLN A 394 3.54 -17.99 10.25
C GLN A 394 2.93 -17.08 11.32
N TYR A 395 1.66 -16.72 11.15
CA TYR A 395 0.99 -15.78 12.06
C TYR A 395 0.89 -16.30 13.52
N ALA A 396 0.80 -17.63 13.70
CA ALA A 396 0.86 -18.25 15.02
C ALA A 396 2.19 -17.95 15.74
N ASP A 397 3.31 -17.95 15.01
CA ASP A 397 4.62 -17.64 15.57
C ASP A 397 4.70 -16.16 15.97
N TYR A 398 4.11 -15.26 15.16
CA TYR A 398 3.97 -13.85 15.52
C TYR A 398 3.14 -13.65 16.79
N ALA A 399 2.03 -14.36 16.96
CA ALA A 399 1.19 -14.25 18.16
C ALA A 399 1.93 -14.66 19.43
N LEU A 400 2.74 -15.73 19.36
CA LEU A 400 3.59 -16.19 20.46
C LEU A 400 4.71 -15.20 20.76
N TRP A 401 5.44 -14.79 19.71
CA TRP A 401 6.52 -13.81 19.79
C TRP A 401 6.04 -12.48 20.39
N GLN A 402 4.90 -11.96 19.95
CA GLN A 402 4.34 -10.69 20.43
C GLN A 402 4.09 -10.73 21.93
N ARG A 403 3.56 -11.84 22.45
CA ARG A 403 3.27 -12.00 23.89
C ARG A 403 4.53 -12.08 24.72
N GLU A 404 5.50 -12.89 24.29
CA GLU A 404 6.78 -13.01 24.97
C GLU A 404 7.51 -11.67 25.04
N LEU A 405 7.52 -10.96 23.91
CA LEU A 405 8.16 -9.66 23.77
C LEU A 405 7.52 -8.55 24.60
N LEU A 406 6.19 -8.53 24.65
CA LEU A 406 5.45 -7.53 25.40
C LEU A 406 5.53 -7.80 26.92
N GLY A 407 5.63 -9.06 27.31
CA GLY A 407 5.66 -9.49 28.70
C GLY A 407 4.30 -9.36 29.39
N SER A 408 4.30 -9.30 30.72
CA SER A 408 3.08 -9.20 31.53
C SER A 408 2.80 -7.79 32.00
N VAL A 409 1.52 -7.40 32.05
CA VAL A 409 1.08 -6.12 32.64
C VAL A 409 1.38 -6.07 34.15
N ASP A 410 1.45 -7.23 34.81
CA ASP A 410 1.77 -7.35 36.24
C ASP A 410 3.27 -7.20 36.54
N ASP A 411 4.13 -7.22 35.51
CA ASP A 411 5.56 -6.95 35.63
C ASP A 411 5.84 -5.49 35.24
N PRO A 412 6.18 -4.60 36.20
CA PRO A 412 6.50 -3.20 35.90
C PRO A 412 7.69 -3.02 34.96
N GLY A 413 8.58 -4.03 34.88
CA GLY A 413 9.73 -4.05 33.99
C GLY A 413 9.39 -4.45 32.54
N SER A 414 8.16 -4.88 32.25
CA SER A 414 7.77 -5.32 30.92
C SER A 414 7.49 -4.15 29.96
N VAL A 415 7.53 -4.44 28.65
CA VAL A 415 7.20 -3.45 27.62
C VAL A 415 5.73 -3.05 27.70
N VAL A 416 4.83 -4.01 27.91
CA VAL A 416 3.39 -3.75 27.96
C VAL A 416 3.00 -2.92 29.19
N ALA A 417 3.64 -3.11 30.34
CA ALA A 417 3.36 -2.30 31.53
C ALA A 417 3.77 -0.84 31.33
N ARG A 418 4.94 -0.59 30.71
CA ARG A 418 5.40 0.77 30.36
C ARG A 418 4.48 1.43 29.34
N GLN A 419 4.16 0.74 28.24
CA GLN A 419 3.28 1.30 27.19
C GLN A 419 1.85 1.54 27.70
N SER A 420 1.30 0.60 28.48
CA SER A 420 -0.02 0.79 29.11
C SER A 420 -0.03 1.97 30.07
N SER A 421 1.05 2.20 30.81
CA SER A 421 1.15 3.36 31.72
C SER A 421 1.22 4.68 30.95
N PHE A 422 1.95 4.72 29.84
CA PHE A 422 1.92 5.88 28.94
C PHE A 422 0.51 6.17 28.43
N TRP A 423 -0.19 5.16 27.91
CA TRP A 423 -1.54 5.35 27.36
C TRP A 423 -2.58 5.71 28.42
N ARG A 424 -2.50 5.15 29.63
CA ARG A 424 -3.36 5.56 30.75
C ARG A 424 -3.22 7.04 31.07
N ASN A 425 -1.99 7.56 31.10
CA ASN A 425 -1.74 8.98 31.38
C ASN A 425 -2.15 9.85 30.18
N ALA A 426 -1.81 9.45 28.95
CA ALA A 426 -2.11 10.23 27.75
C ALA A 426 -3.62 10.33 27.46
N LEU A 427 -4.41 9.36 27.92
CA LEU A 427 -5.86 9.28 27.70
C LEU A 427 -6.67 9.60 28.96
N GLU A 428 -6.05 10.09 30.04
CA GLU A 428 -6.72 10.34 31.32
C GLU A 428 -7.88 11.34 31.20
N ALA A 429 -7.69 12.39 30.40
CA ALA A 429 -8.65 13.48 30.21
C ALA A 429 -9.48 13.35 28.92
N LEU A 430 -9.51 12.16 28.30
CA LEU A 430 -10.20 11.94 27.04
C LEU A 430 -11.71 12.27 27.18
N PRO A 431 -12.31 13.04 26.27
CA PRO A 431 -13.75 13.26 26.30
C PRO A 431 -14.50 11.93 26.09
N GLU A 432 -15.59 11.74 26.84
CA GLU A 432 -16.44 10.54 26.71
C GLU A 432 -17.01 10.39 25.29
N GLU A 433 -17.42 11.50 24.68
CA GLU A 433 -17.95 11.55 23.32
C GLU A 433 -17.65 12.90 22.66
N LEU A 434 -17.37 12.89 21.35
CA LEU A 434 -17.28 14.09 20.53
C LEU A 434 -18.68 14.61 20.15
N ALA A 435 -18.93 15.90 20.36
CA ALA A 435 -20.16 16.57 19.96
C ALA A 435 -20.16 16.88 18.45
N LEU A 436 -20.51 15.88 17.63
CA LEU A 436 -20.62 16.05 16.18
C LEU A 436 -22.02 16.56 15.79
N PRO A 437 -22.16 17.29 14.65
CA PRO A 437 -23.44 17.82 14.18
C PRO A 437 -24.28 16.71 13.52
N PHE A 438 -24.73 15.74 14.31
CA PHE A 438 -25.56 14.64 13.83
C PHE A 438 -26.98 15.11 13.47
N ASP A 439 -27.51 14.62 12.34
CA ASP A 439 -28.91 14.89 11.94
C ASP A 439 -29.94 14.17 12.84
N ARG A 440 -29.50 13.13 13.55
CA ARG A 440 -30.35 12.25 14.37
C ARG A 440 -29.64 11.88 15.67
N PRO A 441 -30.39 11.64 16.77
CA PRO A 441 -29.80 11.21 18.03
C PRO A 441 -29.11 9.84 17.87
N ARG A 442 -28.01 9.66 18.60
CA ARG A 442 -27.30 8.38 18.66
C ARG A 442 -28.18 7.31 19.34
N PRO A 443 -28.41 6.14 18.70
CA PRO A 443 -29.15 5.05 19.34
C PRO A 443 -28.31 4.37 20.44
N ALA A 444 -28.98 3.71 21.39
CA ALA A 444 -28.31 2.96 22.46
C ALA A 444 -27.52 1.74 21.96
N VAL A 445 -27.95 1.15 20.83
CA VAL A 445 -27.27 0.05 20.15
C VAL A 445 -26.88 0.52 18.76
N ALA A 446 -25.59 0.39 18.42
CA ALA A 446 -25.08 0.77 17.11
C ALA A 446 -25.72 -0.13 16.03
N THR A 447 -26.23 0.49 14.97
CA THR A 447 -26.83 -0.28 13.85
C THR A 447 -25.80 -0.80 12.86
N HIS A 448 -24.57 -0.25 12.92
CA HIS A 448 -23.46 -0.46 11.98
C HIS A 448 -23.79 -0.26 10.48
N ARG A 449 -24.97 0.26 10.16
CA ARG A 449 -25.31 0.69 8.79
C ARG A 449 -24.59 1.98 8.48
N GLY A 450 -23.76 1.95 7.45
CA GLY A 450 -23.03 3.09 6.92
C GLY A 450 -23.36 3.37 5.47
N ALA A 451 -22.92 4.52 5.00
CA ALA A 451 -22.85 4.89 3.59
C ALA A 451 -21.52 5.62 3.37
N GLU A 452 -21.03 5.59 2.15
CA GLU A 452 -19.78 6.25 1.77
C GLU A 452 -20.08 7.48 0.91
N VAL A 453 -19.40 8.58 1.20
CA VAL A 453 -19.44 9.79 0.38
C VAL A 453 -18.03 10.04 -0.15
N PRO A 454 -17.78 9.79 -1.45
CA PRO A 454 -16.45 9.97 -2.01
C PRO A 454 -16.10 11.46 -2.05
N VAL A 455 -14.94 11.81 -1.50
CA VAL A 455 -14.36 13.16 -1.59
C VAL A 455 -13.07 13.04 -2.39
N VAL A 456 -12.97 13.79 -3.49
CA VAL A 456 -11.81 13.76 -4.38
C VAL A 456 -10.98 15.02 -4.16
N MET A 457 -9.72 14.84 -3.76
CA MET A 457 -8.71 15.90 -3.78
C MET A 457 -8.03 15.90 -5.15
N GLY A 458 -8.14 17.01 -5.88
CA GLY A 458 -7.48 17.16 -7.18
C GLY A 458 -5.96 17.18 -7.05
N ALA A 459 -5.26 16.91 -8.17
CA ALA A 459 -3.81 16.85 -8.23
C ALA A 459 -3.13 18.14 -7.70
N ASP A 460 -3.66 19.31 -8.06
CA ASP A 460 -3.13 20.60 -7.60
C ASP A 460 -3.18 20.74 -6.07
N LEU A 461 -4.30 20.34 -5.45
CA LEU A 461 -4.45 20.39 -4.00
C LEU A 461 -3.53 19.37 -3.31
N HIS A 462 -3.39 18.18 -3.89
CA HIS A 462 -2.46 17.17 -3.39
C HIS A 462 -1.02 17.68 -3.40
N ALA A 463 -0.57 18.30 -4.51
CA ALA A 463 0.75 18.90 -4.62
C ALA A 463 0.98 20.00 -3.58
N GLN A 464 -0.04 20.85 -3.32
CA GLN A 464 0.03 21.87 -2.28
C GLN A 464 0.13 21.29 -0.87
N VAL A 465 -0.54 20.15 -0.60
CA VAL A 465 -0.42 19.43 0.68
C VAL A 465 0.98 18.86 0.86
N GLU A 466 1.57 18.29 -0.20
CA GLU A 466 2.95 17.80 -0.18
C GLU A 466 3.95 18.94 0.06
N GLU A 467 3.78 20.06 -0.64
CA GLU A 467 4.61 21.26 -0.46
C GLU A 467 4.53 21.79 0.97
N LEU A 468 3.32 21.93 1.50
CA LEU A 468 3.12 22.38 2.87
C LEU A 468 3.80 21.43 3.86
N ALA A 469 3.59 20.13 3.71
CA ALA A 469 4.18 19.12 4.56
C ALA A 469 5.72 19.25 4.61
N ARG A 470 6.35 19.39 3.44
CA ARG A 470 7.80 19.58 3.32
C ARG A 470 8.28 20.88 3.95
N SER A 471 7.61 21.99 3.66
CA SER A 471 8.01 23.32 4.12
C SER A 471 8.08 23.47 5.65
N VAL A 472 7.33 22.63 6.38
CA VAL A 472 7.31 22.61 7.85
C VAL A 472 7.84 21.31 8.46
N GLY A 473 8.45 20.43 7.66
CA GLY A 473 9.09 19.19 8.14
C GLY A 473 8.13 18.14 8.70
N VAL A 474 6.94 18.00 8.12
CA VAL A 474 5.93 17.00 8.50
C VAL A 474 5.54 16.13 7.30
N THR A 475 4.64 15.17 7.51
CA THR A 475 4.14 14.31 6.42
C THR A 475 2.78 14.79 5.90
N PRO A 476 2.41 14.47 4.65
CA PRO A 476 1.05 14.73 4.14
C PRO A 476 -0.05 14.15 5.05
N PHE A 477 0.19 13.00 5.67
CA PHE A 477 -0.70 12.41 6.66
C PHE A 477 -0.97 13.34 7.84
N MET A 478 0.08 13.97 8.41
CA MET A 478 -0.07 14.93 9.51
C MET A 478 -0.85 16.18 9.07
N VAL A 479 -0.64 16.68 7.85
CA VAL A 479 -1.39 17.82 7.30
C VAL A 479 -2.88 17.49 7.18
N VAL A 480 -3.22 16.33 6.63
CA VAL A 480 -4.62 15.86 6.52
C VAL A 480 -5.24 15.63 7.90
N GLN A 481 -4.50 15.03 8.83
CA GLN A 481 -4.96 14.79 10.20
C GLN A 481 -5.24 16.11 10.94
N ALA A 482 -4.35 17.10 10.82
CA ALA A 482 -4.56 18.43 11.39
C ALA A 482 -5.77 19.14 10.77
N SER A 483 -5.95 19.00 9.45
CA SER A 483 -7.10 19.55 8.74
C SER A 483 -8.42 18.93 9.20
N LEU A 484 -8.45 17.62 9.44
CA LEU A 484 -9.60 16.91 10.01
C LEU A 484 -9.90 17.38 11.44
N ALA A 485 -8.90 17.45 12.31
CA ALA A 485 -9.08 17.94 13.68
C ALA A 485 -9.61 19.38 13.70
N LEU A 486 -9.08 20.25 12.84
CA LEU A 486 -9.56 21.62 12.69
C LEU A 486 -11.01 21.67 12.19
N LEU A 487 -11.36 20.85 11.19
CA LEU A 487 -12.72 20.75 10.69
C LEU A 487 -13.69 20.34 11.81
N LEU A 488 -13.38 19.27 12.54
CA LEU A 488 -14.22 18.79 13.63
C LEU A 488 -14.37 19.84 14.73
N SER A 489 -13.29 20.52 15.09
CA SER A 489 -13.32 21.62 16.05
C SER A 489 -14.25 22.76 15.57
N ARG A 490 -14.16 23.14 14.29
CA ARG A 490 -15.03 24.16 13.67
C ARG A 490 -16.50 23.75 13.58
N LEU A 491 -16.77 22.45 13.55
CA LEU A 491 -18.12 21.88 13.59
C LEU A 491 -18.68 21.75 15.03
N GLY A 492 -17.94 22.18 16.05
CA GLY A 492 -18.40 22.20 17.43
C GLY A 492 -17.99 20.97 18.25
N ALA A 493 -17.11 20.11 17.74
CA ALA A 493 -16.65 18.91 18.44
C ALA A 493 -15.74 19.19 19.66
N GLY A 494 -15.35 20.45 19.86
CA GLY A 494 -14.47 20.89 20.96
C GLY A 494 -13.06 21.25 20.52
N THR A 495 -12.16 21.41 21.48
CA THR A 495 -10.74 21.76 21.25
C THR A 495 -9.79 20.59 21.50
N ASP A 496 -10.27 19.51 22.10
CA ASP A 496 -9.53 18.26 22.28
C ASP A 496 -10.23 17.16 21.47
N ILE A 497 -9.57 16.73 20.37
CA ILE A 497 -10.18 15.88 19.35
C ILE A 497 -9.39 14.57 19.26
N PRO A 498 -9.83 13.50 19.93
CA PRO A 498 -9.22 12.19 19.76
C PRO A 498 -9.57 11.60 18.39
N LEU A 499 -8.53 11.32 17.61
CA LEU A 499 -8.63 10.68 16.29
C LEU A 499 -7.96 9.30 16.34
N GLY A 500 -8.74 8.25 16.12
CA GLY A 500 -8.22 6.90 15.93
C GLY A 500 -7.56 6.77 14.56
N THR A 501 -6.36 6.19 14.50
CA THR A 501 -5.65 5.92 13.24
C THR A 501 -5.10 4.50 13.25
N PRO A 502 -5.27 3.72 12.16
CA PRO A 502 -4.66 2.40 12.08
C PRO A 502 -3.15 2.51 11.85
N VAL A 503 -2.41 1.53 12.34
CA VAL A 503 -0.98 1.34 12.05
C VAL A 503 -0.76 -0.05 11.47
N ALA A 504 0.27 -0.21 10.63
CA ALA A 504 0.54 -1.49 9.97
C ALA A 504 0.82 -2.64 10.95
N GLY A 505 1.36 -2.34 12.15
CA GLY A 505 1.58 -3.35 13.19
C GLY A 505 2.68 -4.37 12.89
N ARG A 506 3.61 -4.06 11.98
CA ARG A 506 4.66 -4.97 11.47
C ARG A 506 6.09 -4.57 11.88
N GLY A 507 6.24 -3.84 12.99
CA GLY A 507 7.52 -3.26 13.47
C GLY A 507 8.25 -4.09 14.54
#